data_AF-A0A914CZ39-F1
#
_entry.id   AF-A0A914CZ39-F1
#
_cell.length_a   1.000
_cell.length_b   1.000
_cell.length_c   1.000
_cell.angle_alpha   90.00
_cell.angle_beta   90.00
_cell.angle_gamma   90.00
#
_symmetry.space_group_name_H-M   'P 1'
#
loop_
_entity.id
_entity.type
_entity.pdbx_description
1 polymer ?
#
loop_
_entity_poly.entity_id
_entity_poly.type
_entity_poly.pdbx_seq_one_letter_code
_entity_poly.pdbx_strand_id
1 'polypeptide(L)'
;MKRKYELGRPAANTKIGTKRIHLVRCRGGNLKHRALRLDTGNFAWASEGCTRKTRVIDTVYNASNNELVRTKTLVKGSIISLDAVPFRQ
;
A
#
# COMPACT_ATOMS: atom_id res chain seq x y z
N MET A 1 14.25 10.04 -29.92
CA MET A 1 15.41 9.91 -29.01
C MET A 1 14.89 9.71 -27.60
N LYS A 2 15.23 8.62 -26.89
CA LYS A 2 14.76 8.39 -25.51
C LYS A 2 15.50 9.33 -24.56
N ARG A 3 14.78 10.15 -23.77
CA ARG A 3 15.40 11.11 -22.84
C ARG A 3 15.26 10.64 -21.39
N LYS A 4 16.27 10.92 -20.54
CA LYS A 4 16.27 10.50 -19.13
C LYS A 4 15.06 11.05 -18.34
N TYR A 5 14.53 12.21 -18.70
CA TYR A 5 13.36 12.78 -18.04
C TYR A 5 12.03 12.07 -18.40
N GLU A 6 12.04 11.19 -19.41
CA GLU A 6 10.88 10.38 -19.84
C GLU A 6 10.91 8.96 -19.23
N LEU A 7 11.86 8.67 -18.32
CA LEU A 7 12.04 7.32 -17.79
C LEU A 7 10.81 6.84 -17.00
N GLY A 8 10.33 5.63 -17.32
CA GLY A 8 9.42 4.84 -16.48
C GLY A 8 10.18 3.94 -15.51
N ARG A 9 9.47 3.32 -14.56
CA ARG A 9 10.02 2.29 -13.68
C ARG A 9 9.04 1.13 -13.56
N PRO A 10 9.52 -0.11 -13.32
CA PRO A 10 8.65 -1.24 -13.03
C PRO A 10 7.73 -0.96 -11.83
N ALA A 11 6.53 -1.53 -11.87
CA ALA A 11 5.56 -1.47 -10.79
C ALA A 11 6.09 -2.16 -9.53
N ALA A 12 5.58 -1.76 -8.36
CA ALA A 12 6.01 -2.31 -7.07
C ALA A 12 5.24 -3.59 -6.68
N ASN A 13 3.98 -3.71 -7.13
CA ASN A 13 3.07 -4.81 -6.84
C ASN A 13 3.08 -5.24 -5.36
N THR A 14 2.91 -4.26 -4.47
CA THR A 14 2.98 -4.42 -3.02
C THR A 14 2.06 -5.55 -2.54
N LYS A 15 2.61 -6.51 -1.79
CA LYS A 15 1.85 -7.64 -1.23
C LYS A 15 1.69 -7.53 0.28
N ILE A 16 0.76 -8.31 0.83
CA ILE A 16 0.65 -8.49 2.27
C ILE A 16 1.82 -9.37 2.76
N GLY A 17 2.52 -8.94 3.80
CA GLY A 17 3.62 -9.69 4.42
C GLY A 17 4.61 -8.81 5.18
N THR A 18 5.68 -9.41 5.71
CA THR A 18 6.69 -8.70 6.52
C THR A 18 7.19 -7.44 5.81
N LYS A 19 7.14 -6.31 6.52
CA LYS A 19 7.46 -4.98 6.00
C LYS A 19 8.80 -4.98 5.25
N ARG A 20 8.74 -4.65 3.96
CA ARG A 20 9.92 -4.48 3.10
C ARG A 20 9.71 -3.28 2.19
N ILE A 21 10.58 -2.29 2.30
CA ILE A 21 10.53 -1.03 1.55
C ILE A 21 11.91 -0.77 0.93
N HIS A 22 11.94 -0.43 -0.36
CA HIS A 22 13.16 -0.04 -1.07
C HIS A 22 13.18 1.46 -1.37
N LEU A 23 14.35 2.09 -1.25
CA LEU A 23 14.53 3.51 -1.51
C LEU A 23 14.83 3.81 -2.98
N VAL A 24 13.90 4.55 -3.56
CA VAL A 24 13.78 5.14 -4.90
C VAL A 24 14.53 6.45 -5.20
N ARG A 25 15.81 6.50 -5.58
CA ARG A 25 16.41 7.81 -5.97
C ARG A 25 15.77 8.38 -7.24
N CYS A 26 15.27 9.61 -7.16
CA CYS A 26 14.53 10.29 -8.24
C CYS A 26 15.23 11.59 -8.71
N ARG A 27 14.70 12.24 -9.75
CA ARG A 27 15.22 13.52 -10.25
C ARG A 27 15.25 14.57 -9.12
N GLY A 28 16.32 15.37 -9.08
CA GLY A 28 16.44 16.54 -8.19
C GLY A 28 16.51 16.20 -6.70
N GLY A 29 17.43 15.34 -6.25
CA GLY A 29 17.62 15.17 -4.78
C GLY A 29 16.68 14.16 -4.08
N ASN A 30 15.47 13.97 -4.62
CA ASN A 30 14.40 13.25 -3.92
C ASN A 30 14.54 11.72 -3.82
N LEU A 31 13.89 11.16 -2.80
CA LEU A 31 13.71 9.73 -2.56
C LEU A 31 12.22 9.37 -2.58
N LYS A 32 11.86 8.27 -3.24
CA LYS A 32 10.52 7.66 -3.19
C LYS A 32 10.59 6.33 -2.44
N HIS A 33 9.68 6.10 -1.49
CA HIS A 33 9.63 4.86 -0.72
C HIS A 33 8.77 3.84 -1.46
N ARG A 34 9.39 2.81 -2.02
CA ARG A 34 8.68 1.75 -2.74
C ARG A 34 8.42 0.59 -1.80
N ALA A 35 7.18 0.47 -1.33
CA ALA A 35 6.75 -0.71 -0.59
C ALA A 35 6.72 -1.94 -1.51
N LEU A 36 7.28 -3.05 -1.05
CA LEU A 36 7.20 -4.36 -1.71
C LEU A 36 6.29 -5.29 -0.91
N ARG A 37 6.36 -5.20 0.43
CA ARG A 37 5.49 -5.92 1.35
C ARG A 37 5.13 -5.05 2.53
N LEU A 38 3.88 -5.13 2.98
CA LEU A 38 3.36 -4.45 4.16
C LEU A 38 2.39 -5.38 4.89
N ASP A 39 2.43 -5.36 6.22
CA ASP A 39 1.55 -6.12 7.10
C ASP A 39 0.65 -5.21 7.95
N THR A 40 1.08 -3.97 8.17
CA THR A 40 0.44 -2.99 9.04
C THR A 40 0.24 -1.66 8.31
N GLY A 41 -0.81 -0.93 8.70
CA GLY A 41 -1.13 0.40 8.20
C GLY A 41 -1.68 1.29 9.31
N ASN A 42 -1.83 2.58 9.02
CA ASN A 42 -2.48 3.54 9.92
C ASN A 42 -3.85 3.88 9.33
N PHE A 43 -4.92 3.56 10.05
CA PHE A 43 -6.29 3.67 9.57
C PHE A 43 -7.10 4.57 10.49
N ALA A 44 -7.95 5.41 9.88
CA ALA A 44 -8.77 6.38 10.58
C ALA A 44 -10.24 5.93 10.55
N TRP A 45 -10.87 5.95 11.71
CA TRP A 45 -12.32 5.88 11.87
C TRP A 45 -12.85 7.30 11.98
N ALA A 46 -13.34 7.83 10.86
CA ALA A 46 -13.68 9.25 10.74
C ALA A 46 -14.82 9.70 11.65
N SER A 47 -15.87 8.88 11.84
CA SER A 47 -17.02 9.27 12.69
C SER A 47 -16.63 9.42 14.16
N GLU A 48 -15.76 8.55 14.66
CA GLU A 48 -15.28 8.56 16.06
C GLU A 48 -14.04 9.44 16.27
N GLY A 49 -13.53 10.08 15.20
CA GLY A 49 -12.31 10.88 15.28
C GLY A 49 -11.05 10.09 15.68
N CYS A 50 -11.06 8.77 15.55
CA CYS A 50 -10.00 7.89 16.06
C CYS A 50 -9.08 7.41 14.93
N THR A 51 -7.77 7.36 15.18
CA THR A 51 -6.80 6.80 14.24
C THR A 51 -5.91 5.79 14.94
N ARG A 52 -5.81 4.58 14.40
CA ARG A 52 -5.06 3.48 14.99
C ARG A 52 -4.19 2.79 13.95
N LYS A 53 -3.02 2.34 14.41
CA LYS A 53 -2.17 1.44 13.64
C LYS A 53 -2.70 0.01 13.80
N THR A 54 -3.11 -0.61 12.70
CA THR A 54 -3.68 -1.97 12.72
C THR A 54 -3.07 -2.85 11.63
N ARG A 55 -3.22 -4.16 11.78
CA ARG A 55 -2.74 -5.17 10.84
C ARG A 55 -3.73 -5.33 9.69
N VAL A 56 -3.22 -5.45 8.47
CA VAL A 56 -4.00 -5.78 7.27
C VAL A 56 -4.12 -7.30 7.16
N ILE A 57 -5.35 -7.78 7.01
CA ILE A 57 -5.65 -9.22 6.94
C ILE A 57 -5.70 -9.66 5.48
N ASP A 58 -6.56 -9.05 4.68
CA ASP A 58 -6.74 -9.42 3.28
C ASP A 58 -7.25 -8.26 2.41
N THR A 59 -7.07 -8.38 1.10
CA THR A 59 -7.70 -7.51 0.11
C THR A 59 -9.00 -8.18 -0.36
N VAL A 60 -10.15 -7.55 -0.12
CA VAL A 60 -11.47 -8.14 -0.41
C VAL A 60 -11.98 -7.75 -1.78
N TYR A 61 -11.76 -6.49 -2.18
CA TYR A 61 -12.27 -5.97 -3.44
C TYR A 61 -11.34 -4.91 -4.04
N ASN A 62 -11.32 -4.85 -5.36
CA ASN A 62 -10.64 -3.82 -6.12
C ASN A 62 -11.51 -3.42 -7.33
N ALA A 63 -11.74 -2.13 -7.52
CA ALA A 63 -12.60 -1.63 -8.60
C ALA A 63 -11.97 -1.75 -10.01
N SER A 64 -10.65 -1.85 -10.11
CA SER A 64 -9.95 -1.83 -11.39
C SER A 64 -9.67 -3.22 -11.95
N ASN A 65 -9.30 -4.18 -11.10
CA ASN A 65 -8.94 -5.53 -11.55
C ASN A 65 -9.04 -6.58 -10.43
N ASN A 66 -9.75 -7.67 -10.70
CA ASN A 66 -9.92 -8.82 -9.80
C ASN A 66 -8.63 -9.61 -9.57
N GLU A 67 -7.67 -9.58 -10.50
CA GLU A 67 -6.36 -10.23 -10.33
C GLU A 67 -5.57 -9.64 -9.14
N LEU A 68 -5.83 -8.36 -8.82
CA LEU A 68 -5.20 -7.71 -7.68
C LEU A 68 -5.75 -8.26 -6.35
N VAL A 69 -7.02 -8.65 -6.31
CA VAL A 69 -7.65 -9.33 -5.17
C VAL A 69 -7.07 -10.74 -5.04
N ARG A 70 -7.08 -11.52 -6.13
CA ARG A 70 -6.58 -12.91 -6.16
C ARG A 70 -5.14 -13.03 -5.65
N THR A 71 -4.32 -12.05 -5.99
CA THR A 71 -2.90 -12.05 -5.62
C THR A 71 -2.59 -11.22 -4.38
N LYS A 72 -3.59 -10.72 -3.64
CA LYS A 72 -3.45 -9.93 -2.41
C LYS A 72 -2.55 -8.70 -2.58
N THR A 73 -2.77 -7.95 -3.66
CA THR A 73 -2.03 -6.71 -3.96
C THR A 73 -2.66 -5.53 -3.26
N LEU A 74 -1.84 -4.69 -2.64
CA LEU A 74 -2.27 -3.44 -2.03
C LEU A 74 -2.07 -2.29 -3.03
N VAL A 75 -3.18 -1.71 -3.49
CA VAL A 75 -3.20 -0.49 -4.31
C VAL A 75 -4.21 0.53 -3.75
N LYS A 76 -4.07 1.80 -4.15
CA LYS A 76 -4.99 2.87 -3.74
C LYS A 76 -6.42 2.51 -4.15
N GLY A 77 -7.38 2.69 -3.23
CA GLY A 77 -8.79 2.42 -3.49
C GLY A 77 -9.20 0.95 -3.39
N SER A 78 -8.30 0.05 -2.95
CA SER A 78 -8.69 -1.33 -2.63
C SER A 78 -9.45 -1.37 -1.31
N ILE A 79 -10.52 -2.16 -1.26
CA ILE A 79 -11.23 -2.47 -0.03
C ILE A 79 -10.50 -3.62 0.65
N ILE A 80 -10.05 -3.40 1.88
CA ILE A 80 -9.23 -4.34 2.65
C ILE A 80 -9.90 -4.65 4.00
N SER A 81 -9.67 -5.86 4.49
CA SER A 81 -10.07 -6.27 5.83
C SER A 81 -8.93 -6.01 6.82
N LEU A 82 -9.27 -5.46 7.99
CA LEU A 82 -8.34 -5.02 9.02
C LEU A 82 -8.64 -5.72 10.34
N ASP A 83 -7.62 -5.84 11.19
CA ASP A 83 -7.83 -6.22 12.59
C ASP A 83 -8.49 -5.06 13.36
N ALA A 84 -9.65 -5.34 13.96
CA ALA A 84 -10.47 -4.36 14.67
C ALA A 84 -10.09 -4.20 16.15
N VAL A 85 -9.22 -5.06 16.71
CA VAL A 85 -8.87 -5.03 18.14
C VAL A 85 -8.44 -3.62 18.62
N PRO A 86 -7.61 -2.86 17.90
CA PRO A 86 -7.17 -1.52 18.35
C PRO A 86 -8.26 -0.45 18.38
N PHE A 87 -9.42 -0.68 17.77
CA PHE A 87 -10.55 0.25 17.76
C PHE A 87 -11.60 -0.06 18.84
N ARG A 88 -11.49 -1.20 19.54
CA ARG A 88 -12.40 -1.58 20.63
C ARG A 88 -11.95 -1.07 22.01
N GLN A 89 -10.70 -0.60 22.13
CA GLN A 89 -10.10 -0.10 23.38
C GLN A 89 -10.47 1.34 23.68
#